data_AF-A0A4P7YWM9-F1
#
_entry.id   AF-A0A4P7YWM9-F1
#
_cell.length_a   1.000
_cell.length_b   1.000
_cell.length_c   1.000
_cell.angle_alpha   90.00
_cell.angle_beta   90.00
_cell.angle_gamma   90.00
#
_symmetry.space_group_name_H-M   'P 1'
#
loop_
_entity.id
_entity.type
_entity.pdbx_description
1 polymer ?
#
loop_
_entity_poly.entity_id
_entity_poly.type
_entity_poly.pdbx_seq_one_letter_code
_entity_poly.pdbx_strand_id
1 'polypeptide(L)'
;MSTIPVWQRLGRLLVQPAEILGDYAREPLRRREHERKEEAAQRQHARDMDKILAEERVRSELNINEQKARADAEVHVTVEVQRALAELEEIRKDKSLARMERASEAMMRFQKDMLHLTANIAEALGNMQLDLRERAQAIMLEKTTEYKCIQDQALKDAADEFVDIEARFSGNEKAKEILYKAVDRKLTNITEACQRFMEELSRDISLINQSISSITESGVKFVEQHLAQFNHAGITPDDVKQIK
;
A
#
# COMPACT_ATOMS: atom_id res chain seq x y z
N MET A 1 -68.56 23.82 -113.39
CA MET A 1 -68.44 24.63 -114.63
C MET A 1 -68.03 26.03 -114.18
N SER A 2 -67.00 26.71 -114.65
CA SER A 2 -66.44 26.87 -116.00
C SER A 2 -65.00 27.44 -115.87
N THR A 3 -64.00 26.76 -116.42
CA THR A 3 -63.09 27.20 -117.51
C THR A 3 -62.33 28.54 -117.37
N ILE A 4 -61.00 28.39 -117.21
CA ILE A 4 -59.87 29.08 -117.90
C ILE A 4 -59.47 30.47 -117.34
N PRO A 5 -58.18 30.73 -117.01
CA PRO A 5 -57.13 30.97 -118.01
C PRO A 5 -55.89 30.05 -117.94
N VAL A 6 -55.46 29.60 -119.12
CA VAL A 6 -54.21 28.87 -119.42
C VAL A 6 -52.94 29.57 -118.89
N TRP A 7 -53.01 30.87 -118.61
CA TRP A 7 -51.92 31.68 -118.05
C TRP A 7 -51.49 31.28 -116.62
N GLN A 8 -52.38 30.72 -115.79
CA GLN A 8 -51.98 30.20 -114.47
C GLN A 8 -51.17 28.90 -114.55
N ARG A 9 -51.31 28.12 -115.63
CA ARG A 9 -50.47 26.93 -115.88
C ARG A 9 -49.11 27.28 -116.45
N LEU A 10 -49.02 28.29 -117.32
CA LEU A 10 -47.73 28.79 -117.84
C LEU A 10 -46.91 29.52 -116.76
N GLY A 11 -47.56 30.28 -115.88
CA GLY A 11 -46.89 30.90 -114.74
C GLY A 11 -46.27 29.87 -113.78
N ARG A 12 -46.97 28.78 -113.47
CA ARG A 12 -46.41 27.71 -112.62
C ARG A 12 -45.27 26.93 -113.29
N LEU A 13 -45.30 26.74 -114.62
CA LEU A 13 -44.24 26.04 -115.34
C LEU A 13 -42.92 26.84 -115.42
N LEU A 14 -43.00 28.18 -115.38
CA LEU A 14 -41.82 29.05 -115.40
C LEU A 14 -41.32 29.43 -113.99
N VAL A 15 -42.21 29.50 -113.00
CA VAL A 15 -41.85 29.89 -111.62
C VAL A 15 -41.22 28.73 -110.84
N GLN A 16 -41.67 27.48 -111.02
CA GLN A 16 -41.07 26.33 -110.32
C GLN A 16 -39.56 26.11 -110.59
N PRO A 17 -39.04 26.16 -111.82
CA PRO A 17 -37.60 26.05 -112.04
C PRO A 17 -36.84 27.27 -111.50
N ALA A 18 -37.45 28.46 -111.46
CA ALA A 18 -36.85 29.65 -110.84
C ALA A 18 -36.80 29.57 -109.30
N GLU A 19 -37.80 28.96 -108.67
CA GLU A 19 -37.82 28.69 -107.22
C GLU A 19 -36.86 27.57 -106.84
N ILE A 20 -36.75 26.50 -107.65
CA ILE A 20 -35.78 25.42 -107.44
C ILE A 20 -34.33 25.91 -107.65
N LEU A 21 -34.08 26.80 -108.63
CA LEU A 21 -32.77 27.47 -108.77
C LEU A 21 -32.50 28.45 -107.63
N GLY A 22 -33.52 29.15 -107.14
CA GLY A 22 -33.43 30.04 -105.98
C GLY A 22 -33.15 29.28 -104.68
N ASP A 23 -33.73 28.10 -104.51
CA ASP A 23 -33.50 27.22 -103.35
C ASP A 23 -32.16 26.48 -103.47
N TYR A 24 -31.74 26.05 -104.66
CA TYR A 24 -30.40 25.48 -104.91
C TYR A 24 -29.28 26.53 -104.72
N ALA A 25 -29.54 27.80 -105.07
CA ALA A 25 -28.63 28.90 -104.77
C ALA A 25 -28.60 29.28 -103.28
N ARG A 26 -29.66 28.96 -102.52
CA ARG A 26 -29.76 29.23 -101.07
C ARG A 26 -29.34 28.05 -100.19
N GLU A 27 -29.36 26.81 -100.68
CA GLU A 27 -28.86 25.61 -100.00
C GLU A 27 -27.41 25.73 -99.49
N PRO A 28 -26.43 26.24 -100.26
CA PRO A 28 -25.07 26.42 -99.74
C PRO A 28 -25.01 27.49 -98.64
N LEU A 29 -25.93 28.48 -98.65
CA LEU A 29 -26.03 29.51 -97.61
C LEU A 29 -26.69 28.97 -96.34
N ARG A 30 -27.77 28.18 -96.47
CA ARG A 30 -28.43 27.50 -95.35
C ARG A 30 -27.54 26.46 -94.68
N ARG A 31 -26.77 25.70 -95.45
CA ARG A 31 -25.78 24.75 -94.92
C ARG A 31 -24.68 25.46 -94.13
N ARG A 32 -24.17 26.58 -94.65
CA ARG A 32 -23.22 27.46 -93.92
C ARG A 32 -23.82 28.15 -92.70
N GLU A 33 -25.12 28.41 -92.66
CA GLU A 33 -25.80 28.93 -91.47
C GLU A 33 -26.05 27.84 -90.42
N HIS A 34 -26.42 26.63 -90.85
CA HIS A 34 -26.53 25.47 -89.97
C HIS A 34 -25.18 25.07 -89.39
N GLU A 35 -24.13 24.98 -90.20
CA GLU A 35 -22.76 24.71 -89.74
C GLU A 35 -22.28 25.79 -88.76
N ARG A 36 -22.53 27.08 -89.03
CA ARG A 36 -22.21 28.15 -88.07
C ARG A 36 -23.01 28.07 -86.78
N LYS A 37 -24.27 27.65 -86.83
CA LYS A 37 -25.12 27.47 -85.63
C LYS A 37 -24.69 26.24 -84.84
N GLU A 38 -24.35 25.14 -85.50
CA GLU A 38 -23.84 23.92 -84.88
C GLU A 38 -22.45 24.16 -84.28
N GLU A 39 -21.55 24.86 -84.97
CA GLU A 39 -20.27 25.28 -84.43
C GLU A 39 -20.42 26.24 -83.24
N ALA A 40 -21.36 27.18 -83.30
CA ALA A 40 -21.64 28.09 -82.19
C ALA A 40 -22.20 27.34 -80.98
N ALA A 41 -23.11 26.38 -81.21
CA ALA A 41 -23.67 25.52 -80.17
C ALA A 41 -22.62 24.57 -79.60
N GLN A 42 -21.75 23.98 -80.42
CA GLN A 42 -20.62 23.15 -79.98
C GLN A 42 -19.59 23.97 -79.20
N ARG A 43 -19.29 25.22 -79.61
CA ARG A 43 -18.41 26.12 -78.86
C ARG A 43 -19.01 26.53 -77.52
N GLN A 44 -20.33 26.74 -77.46
CA GLN A 44 -21.04 27.00 -76.20
C GLN A 44 -21.00 25.76 -75.30
N HIS A 45 -21.34 24.58 -75.84
CA HIS A 45 -21.28 23.31 -75.11
C HIS A 45 -19.85 22.99 -74.64
N ALA A 46 -18.82 23.28 -75.44
CA ALA A 46 -17.43 23.10 -75.03
C ALA A 46 -17.07 24.02 -73.86
N ARG A 47 -17.46 25.31 -73.93
CA ARG A 47 -17.25 26.27 -72.83
C ARG A 47 -18.00 25.89 -71.57
N ASP A 48 -19.21 25.37 -71.69
CA ASP A 48 -20.02 24.98 -70.55
C ASP A 48 -19.51 23.67 -69.94
N MET A 49 -19.05 22.72 -70.75
CA MET A 49 -18.32 21.54 -70.27
C MET A 49 -17.01 21.92 -69.58
N ASP A 50 -16.24 22.85 -70.11
CA ASP A 50 -15.00 23.34 -69.48
C ASP A 50 -15.28 24.00 -68.13
N LYS A 51 -16.37 24.76 -68.00
CA LYS A 51 -16.80 25.33 -66.71
C LYS A 51 -17.21 24.25 -65.72
N ILE A 52 -18.01 23.26 -66.15
CA ILE A 52 -18.44 22.15 -65.29
C ILE A 52 -17.21 21.35 -64.81
N LEU A 53 -16.29 21.02 -65.71
CA LEU A 53 -15.06 20.32 -65.36
C LEU A 53 -14.16 21.14 -64.43
N ALA A 54 -14.08 22.46 -64.61
CA ALA A 54 -13.35 23.34 -63.71
C ALA A 54 -14.00 23.40 -62.32
N GLU A 55 -15.32 23.52 -62.24
CA GLU A 55 -16.07 23.49 -60.98
C GLU A 55 -15.95 22.13 -60.26
N GLU A 56 -15.99 21.02 -60.99
CA GLU A 56 -15.79 19.68 -60.45
C GLU A 56 -14.37 19.48 -59.91
N ARG A 57 -13.34 20.01 -60.58
CA ARG A 57 -11.95 19.99 -60.09
C ARG A 57 -11.82 20.76 -58.78
N VAL A 58 -12.35 21.99 -58.73
CA VAL A 58 -12.33 22.81 -57.51
C VAL A 58 -13.09 22.12 -56.38
N ARG A 59 -14.27 21.54 -56.66
CA ARG A 59 -15.03 20.77 -55.65
C ARG A 59 -14.28 19.53 -55.17
N SER A 60 -13.62 18.81 -56.08
CA SER A 60 -12.81 17.64 -55.74
C SER A 60 -11.61 18.03 -54.86
N GLU A 61 -10.90 19.10 -55.22
CA GLU A 61 -9.79 19.64 -54.45
C GLU A 61 -10.23 20.12 -53.05
N LEU A 62 -11.35 20.83 -52.96
CA LEU A 62 -11.94 21.24 -51.68
C LEU A 62 -12.32 20.03 -50.83
N ASN A 63 -12.97 19.01 -51.41
CA ASN A 63 -13.34 17.79 -50.68
C ASN A 63 -12.10 17.03 -50.17
N ILE A 64 -11.04 16.92 -50.99
CA ILE A 64 -9.78 16.29 -50.59
C ILE A 64 -9.13 17.11 -49.46
N ASN A 65 -9.14 18.43 -49.55
CA ASN A 65 -8.56 19.30 -48.53
C ASN A 65 -9.36 19.26 -47.22
N GLU A 66 -10.69 19.23 -47.28
CA GLU A 66 -11.55 19.04 -46.11
C GLU A 66 -11.32 17.68 -45.46
N GLN A 67 -11.19 16.61 -46.24
CA GLN A 67 -10.88 15.28 -45.72
C GLN A 67 -9.49 15.23 -45.07
N LYS A 68 -8.47 15.86 -45.68
CA LYS A 68 -7.14 16.00 -45.09
C LYS A 68 -7.17 16.80 -43.79
N ALA A 69 -7.83 17.96 -43.78
CA ALA A 69 -7.96 18.78 -42.59
C ALA A 69 -8.71 18.06 -41.45
N ARG A 70 -9.72 17.24 -41.77
CA ARG A 70 -10.41 16.39 -40.79
C ARG A 70 -9.51 15.28 -40.26
N ALA A 71 -8.79 14.59 -41.14
CA ALA A 71 -7.84 13.55 -40.74
C ALA A 71 -6.71 14.11 -39.88
N ASP A 72 -6.15 15.28 -40.25
CA ASP A 72 -5.11 15.95 -39.49
C ASP A 72 -5.62 16.42 -38.11
N ALA A 73 -6.84 16.94 -38.05
CA ALA A 73 -7.48 17.30 -36.78
C ALA A 73 -7.73 16.06 -35.89
N GLU A 74 -8.16 14.94 -36.47
CA GLU A 74 -8.37 13.68 -35.76
C GLU A 74 -7.03 13.10 -35.24
N VAL A 75 -5.98 13.14 -36.05
CA VAL A 75 -4.62 12.78 -35.64
C VAL A 75 -4.13 13.69 -34.52
N HIS A 76 -4.36 15.00 -34.61
CA HIS A 76 -3.96 15.93 -33.55
C HIS A 76 -4.67 15.62 -32.22
N VAL A 77 -5.99 15.42 -32.26
CA VAL A 77 -6.79 15.08 -31.08
C VAL A 77 -6.34 13.75 -30.47
N THR A 78 -6.09 12.73 -31.30
CA THR A 78 -5.63 11.43 -30.79
C THR A 78 -4.24 11.50 -30.16
N VAL A 79 -3.32 12.28 -30.73
CA VAL A 79 -1.98 12.52 -30.16
C VAL A 79 -2.07 13.28 -28.84
N GLU A 80 -2.91 14.31 -28.74
CA GLU A 80 -3.14 15.06 -27.51
C GLU A 80 -3.76 14.20 -26.42
N VAL A 81 -4.73 13.36 -26.76
CA VAL A 81 -5.34 12.40 -25.83
C VAL A 81 -4.29 11.39 -25.34
N GLN A 82 -3.45 10.86 -26.22
CA GLN A 82 -2.38 9.95 -25.83
C GLN A 82 -1.37 10.62 -24.90
N ARG A 83 -0.98 11.87 -25.18
CA ARG A 83 -0.10 12.64 -24.31
C ARG A 83 -0.74 12.90 -22.95
N ALA A 84 -2.00 13.33 -22.91
CA ALA A 84 -2.73 13.55 -21.67
C ALA A 84 -2.88 12.25 -20.85
N LEU A 85 -3.10 11.11 -21.50
CA LEU A 85 -3.12 9.81 -20.84
C LEU A 85 -1.76 9.43 -20.24
N ALA A 86 -0.67 9.68 -20.95
CA ALA A 86 0.69 9.45 -20.43
C ALA A 86 0.99 10.35 -19.23
N GLU A 87 0.67 11.65 -19.30
CA GLU A 87 0.83 12.60 -18.18
C GLU A 87 -0.02 12.18 -16.96
N LEU A 88 -1.26 11.71 -17.18
CA LEU A 88 -2.10 11.17 -16.10
C LEU A 88 -1.52 9.91 -15.46
N GLU A 89 -0.88 9.03 -16.25
CA GLU A 89 -0.25 7.82 -15.74
C GLU A 89 1.00 8.15 -14.90
N GLU A 90 1.82 9.10 -15.33
CA GLU A 90 2.96 9.60 -14.55
C GLU A 90 2.50 10.20 -13.22
N ILE A 91 1.50 11.09 -13.23
CA ILE A 91 0.92 11.67 -12.00
C ILE A 91 0.38 10.59 -11.07
N ARG A 92 -0.21 9.52 -11.61
CA ARG A 92 -0.71 8.39 -10.82
C ARG A 92 0.45 7.63 -10.16
N LYS A 93 1.54 7.39 -10.89
CA LYS A 93 2.76 6.74 -10.38
C LYS A 93 3.39 7.59 -9.27
N ASP A 94 3.56 8.90 -9.48
CA ASP A 94 4.13 9.82 -8.49
C ASP A 94 3.30 9.88 -7.22
N LYS A 95 1.96 9.98 -7.33
CA LYS A 95 1.08 9.93 -6.16
C LYS A 95 1.18 8.60 -5.42
N SER A 96 1.39 7.49 -6.14
CA SER A 96 1.56 6.18 -5.50
C SER A 96 2.90 6.09 -4.78
N LEU A 97 3.99 6.60 -5.38
CA LEU A 97 5.32 6.66 -4.76
C LEU A 97 5.31 7.56 -3.52
N ALA A 98 4.74 8.77 -3.61
CA ALA A 98 4.64 9.67 -2.46
C ALA A 98 3.81 9.09 -1.30
N ARG A 99 2.78 8.28 -1.60
CA ARG A 99 2.06 7.54 -0.54
C ARG A 99 2.93 6.46 0.07
N MET A 100 3.68 5.74 -0.76
CA MET A 100 4.57 4.66 -0.33
C MET A 100 5.74 5.20 0.51
N GLU A 101 6.33 6.34 0.13
CA GLU A 101 7.36 7.03 0.91
C GLU A 101 6.84 7.44 2.29
N ARG A 102 5.67 8.10 2.37
CA ARG A 102 5.08 8.47 3.66
C ARG A 102 4.76 7.26 4.54
N ALA A 103 4.25 6.19 3.93
CA ALA A 103 3.98 4.94 4.64
C ALA A 103 5.29 4.31 5.15
N SER A 104 6.34 4.30 4.32
CA SER A 104 7.67 3.79 4.66
C SER A 104 8.31 4.62 5.78
N GLU A 105 8.27 5.95 5.73
CA GLU A 105 8.77 6.81 6.79
C GLU A 105 8.03 6.58 8.12
N ALA A 106 6.70 6.45 8.07
CA ALA A 106 5.90 6.13 9.24
C ALA A 106 6.27 4.76 9.82
N MET A 107 6.47 3.75 8.97
CA MET A 107 6.93 2.41 9.36
C MET A 107 8.34 2.46 9.97
N MET A 108 9.28 3.21 9.39
CA MET A 108 10.64 3.36 9.92
C MET A 108 10.65 4.03 11.29
N ARG A 109 9.85 5.08 11.48
CA ARG A 109 9.70 5.73 12.79
C ARG A 109 9.13 4.76 13.82
N PHE A 110 8.04 4.09 13.47
CA PHE A 110 7.44 3.06 14.31
C PHE A 110 8.45 1.96 14.67
N GLN A 111 9.26 1.51 13.70
CA GLN A 111 10.32 0.52 13.92
C GLN A 111 11.38 1.01 14.92
N LYS A 112 11.83 2.26 14.77
CA LYS A 112 12.82 2.84 15.69
C LYS A 112 12.26 2.95 17.12
N ASP A 113 11.03 3.42 17.25
CA ASP A 113 10.37 3.59 18.55
C ASP A 113 10.17 2.24 19.26
N MET A 114 9.75 1.22 18.50
CA MET A 114 9.58 -0.13 19.04
C MET A 114 10.90 -0.76 19.45
N LEU A 115 11.97 -0.66 18.63
CA LEU A 115 13.30 -1.15 19.01
C LEU A 115 13.80 -0.51 20.30
N HIS A 116 13.62 0.81 20.43
CA HIS A 116 14.01 1.54 21.64
C HIS A 116 13.20 1.08 22.87
N LEU A 117 11.88 0.91 22.71
CA LEU A 117 11.01 0.41 23.78
C LEU A 117 11.41 -1.01 24.20
N THR A 118 11.70 -1.87 23.23
CA THR A 118 12.13 -3.25 23.46
C THR A 118 13.46 -3.32 24.21
N ALA A 119 14.44 -2.50 23.83
CA ALA A 119 15.71 -2.42 24.54
C ALA A 119 15.53 -1.96 25.99
N ASN A 120 14.70 -0.94 26.21
CA ASN A 120 14.37 -0.45 27.55
C ASN A 120 13.68 -1.52 28.41
N ILE A 121 12.76 -2.30 27.82
CA ILE A 121 12.09 -3.40 28.53
C ILE A 121 13.10 -4.49 28.92
N ALA A 122 13.99 -4.87 28.00
CA ALA A 122 15.02 -5.88 28.28
C ALA A 122 15.97 -5.44 29.41
N GLU A 123 16.42 -4.18 29.38
CA GLU A 123 17.24 -3.60 30.44
C GLU A 123 16.49 -3.57 31.79
N ALA A 124 15.24 -3.10 31.79
CA ALA A 124 14.41 -3.07 33.01
C ALA A 124 14.17 -4.47 33.58
N LEU A 125 13.93 -5.48 32.74
CA LEU A 125 13.78 -6.88 33.15
C LEU A 125 15.07 -7.43 33.75
N GLY A 126 16.22 -7.16 33.12
CA GLY A 126 17.53 -7.57 33.63
C GLY A 126 17.83 -6.96 34.99
N ASN A 127 17.59 -5.65 35.15
CA ASN A 127 17.78 -4.94 36.41
C ASN A 127 16.82 -5.46 37.50
N MET A 128 15.55 -5.70 37.15
CA MET A 128 14.57 -6.25 38.09
C MET A 128 14.94 -7.67 38.53
N GLN A 129 15.46 -8.51 37.62
CA GLN A 129 15.94 -9.85 37.96
C GLN A 129 17.06 -9.81 39.00
N LEU A 130 18.02 -8.88 38.84
CA LEU A 130 19.12 -8.71 39.78
C LEU A 130 18.63 -8.17 41.13
N ASP A 131 17.80 -7.13 41.14
CA ASP A 131 17.25 -6.52 42.37
C ASP A 131 16.41 -7.54 43.17
N LEU A 132 15.57 -8.32 42.49
CA LEU A 132 14.77 -9.36 43.16
C LEU A 132 15.65 -10.48 43.76
N ARG A 133 16.73 -10.87 43.08
CA ARG A 133 17.68 -11.85 43.63
C ARG A 133 18.44 -11.31 44.83
N GLU A 134 18.89 -10.07 44.75
CA GLU A 134 19.57 -9.39 45.85
C GLU A 134 18.66 -9.28 47.08
N ARG A 135 17.40 -8.86 46.89
CA ARG A 135 16.39 -8.80 47.96
C ARG A 135 16.11 -10.16 48.56
N ALA A 136 15.97 -11.21 47.75
CA ALA A 136 15.75 -12.56 48.26
C ALA A 136 16.94 -13.04 49.12
N GLN A 137 18.17 -12.78 48.69
CA GLN A 137 19.37 -13.08 49.47
C GLN A 137 19.46 -12.26 50.77
N ALA A 138 19.13 -10.98 50.71
CA ALA A 138 19.10 -10.11 51.88
C ALA A 138 18.10 -10.62 52.94
N ILE A 139 16.89 -11.00 52.51
CA ILE A 139 15.88 -11.60 53.39
C ILE A 139 16.40 -12.90 54.02
N MET A 140 17.05 -13.76 53.23
CA MET A 140 17.63 -15.01 53.76
C MET A 140 18.65 -14.72 54.86
N LEU A 141 19.57 -13.78 54.62
CA LEU A 141 20.62 -13.42 55.57
C LEU A 141 20.04 -12.77 56.84
N GLU A 142 19.13 -11.82 56.67
CA GLU A 142 18.46 -11.12 57.78
C GLU A 142 17.75 -12.13 58.67
N LYS A 143 16.91 -13.00 58.08
CA LYS A 143 16.16 -14.00 58.85
C LYS A 143 17.05 -15.06 59.47
N THR A 144 18.08 -15.55 58.77
CA THR A 144 19.08 -16.46 59.37
C THR A 144 19.69 -15.85 60.63
N THR A 145 20.01 -14.56 60.57
CA THR A 145 20.64 -13.84 61.70
C THR A 145 19.65 -13.67 62.86
N GLU A 146 18.40 -13.28 62.57
CA GLU A 146 17.33 -13.21 63.57
C GLU A 146 17.11 -14.56 64.25
N TYR A 147 17.01 -15.66 63.50
CA TYR A 147 16.80 -16.99 64.07
C TYR A 147 17.96 -17.48 64.90
N LYS A 148 19.19 -17.18 64.50
CA LYS A 148 20.37 -17.45 65.32
C LYS A 148 20.31 -16.69 66.64
N CYS A 149 19.92 -15.43 66.63
CA CYS A 149 19.73 -14.63 67.84
C CYS A 149 18.64 -15.24 68.75
N ILE A 150 17.52 -15.70 68.19
CA ILE A 150 16.46 -16.38 68.94
C ILE A 150 16.99 -17.67 69.60
N GLN A 151 17.77 -18.48 68.88
CA GLN A 151 18.36 -19.70 69.43
C GLN A 151 19.38 -19.38 70.53
N ASP A 152 20.25 -18.38 70.32
CA ASP A 152 21.23 -17.95 71.32
C ASP A 152 20.55 -17.44 72.58
N GLN A 153 19.43 -16.71 72.45
CA GLN A 153 18.63 -16.25 73.57
C GLN A 153 17.93 -17.42 74.29
N ALA A 154 17.31 -18.34 73.55
CA ALA A 154 16.68 -19.52 74.13
C ALA A 154 17.68 -20.40 74.89
N LEU A 155 18.92 -20.50 74.41
CA LEU A 155 20.00 -21.22 75.08
C LEU A 155 20.40 -20.53 76.40
N LYS A 156 20.50 -19.20 76.40
CA LYS A 156 20.76 -18.42 77.64
C LYS A 156 19.62 -18.57 78.64
N ASP A 157 18.38 -18.41 78.20
CA ASP A 157 17.19 -18.56 79.04
C ASP A 157 17.13 -19.96 79.65
N ALA A 158 17.45 -21.00 78.87
CA ALA A 158 17.53 -22.38 79.36
C ALA A 158 18.65 -22.56 80.41
N ALA A 159 19.82 -21.96 80.19
CA ALA A 159 20.93 -22.01 81.15
C ALA A 159 20.57 -21.34 82.48
N ASP A 160 19.92 -20.17 82.42
CA ASP A 160 19.45 -19.45 83.59
C ASP A 160 18.34 -20.24 84.32
N GLU A 161 17.39 -20.84 83.58
CA GLU A 161 16.37 -21.72 84.15
C GLU A 161 16.99 -22.93 84.86
N PHE A 162 18.06 -23.53 84.32
CA PHE A 162 18.78 -24.63 84.97
C PHE A 162 19.42 -24.22 86.30
N VAL A 163 20.05 -23.03 86.36
CA VAL A 163 20.62 -22.48 87.60
C VAL A 163 19.53 -22.23 88.63
N ASP A 164 18.39 -21.67 88.21
CA ASP A 164 17.25 -21.38 89.09
C ASP A 164 16.62 -22.66 89.66
N ILE A 165 16.55 -23.74 88.86
CA ILE A 165 16.08 -25.06 89.29
C ILE A 165 16.98 -25.62 90.40
N GLU A 166 18.31 -25.55 90.24
CA GLU A 166 19.22 -26.02 91.30
C GLU A 166 19.06 -25.23 92.60
N ALA A 167 18.95 -23.91 92.50
CA ALA A 167 18.82 -23.05 93.67
C ALA A 167 17.51 -23.33 94.47
N ARG A 168 16.39 -23.54 93.77
CA ARG A 168 15.06 -23.65 94.39
C ARG A 168 14.67 -25.06 94.82
N PHE A 169 15.19 -26.09 94.14
CA PHE A 169 14.79 -27.49 94.36
C PHE A 169 15.93 -28.39 94.88
N SER A 170 16.95 -27.80 95.50
CA SER A 170 18.16 -28.46 96.01
C SER A 170 17.94 -29.75 96.81
N GLY A 171 16.79 -29.91 97.50
CA GLY A 171 16.44 -31.10 98.28
C GLY A 171 15.52 -32.13 97.61
N ASN A 172 15.08 -31.94 96.36
CA ASN A 172 14.15 -32.83 95.67
C ASN A 172 14.62 -33.19 94.25
N GLU A 173 15.41 -34.26 94.15
CA GLU A 173 15.99 -34.72 92.88
C GLU A 173 14.94 -35.11 91.82
N LYS A 174 13.80 -35.66 92.23
CA LYS A 174 12.73 -35.99 91.28
C LYS A 174 12.12 -34.75 90.64
N ALA A 175 11.98 -33.66 91.40
CA ALA A 175 11.47 -32.40 90.85
C ALA A 175 12.47 -31.77 89.88
N LYS A 176 13.77 -31.79 90.20
CA LYS A 176 14.83 -31.31 89.31
C LYS A 176 14.83 -32.06 87.98
N GLU A 177 14.79 -33.40 88.02
CA GLU A 177 14.81 -34.21 86.80
C GLU A 177 13.63 -33.89 85.87
N ILE A 178 12.43 -33.72 86.42
CA ILE A 178 11.23 -33.36 85.64
C ILE A 178 11.38 -31.97 85.02
N LEU A 179 11.85 -30.99 85.79
CA LEU A 179 12.04 -29.63 85.32
C LEU A 179 13.14 -29.54 84.27
N TYR A 180 14.26 -30.24 84.45
CA TYR A 180 15.33 -30.31 83.44
C TYR A 180 14.84 -30.86 82.11
N LYS A 181 14.07 -31.95 82.14
CA LYS A 181 13.45 -32.50 80.92
C LYS A 181 12.48 -31.51 80.28
N ALA A 182 11.78 -30.68 81.06
CA ALA A 182 10.88 -29.67 80.53
C ALA A 182 11.63 -28.52 79.83
N VAL A 183 12.71 -28.01 80.43
CA VAL A 183 13.59 -26.98 79.84
C VAL A 183 14.26 -27.51 78.57
N ASP A 184 14.83 -28.72 78.62
CA ASP A 184 15.48 -29.35 77.47
C ASP A 184 14.50 -29.56 76.30
N ARG A 185 13.27 -30.00 76.61
CA ARG A 185 12.22 -30.14 75.60
C ARG A 185 11.80 -28.79 75.01
N LYS A 186 11.73 -27.73 75.81
CA LYS A 186 11.44 -26.36 75.34
C LYS A 186 12.53 -25.88 74.38
N LEU A 187 13.80 -26.03 74.74
CA LEU A 187 14.94 -25.67 73.89
C LEU A 187 14.96 -26.46 72.58
N THR A 188 14.71 -27.77 72.66
CA THR A 188 14.59 -28.65 71.49
C THR A 188 13.48 -28.18 70.56
N ASN A 189 12.29 -27.90 71.09
CA ASN A 189 11.17 -27.41 70.29
C ASN A 189 11.47 -26.08 69.58
N ILE A 190 12.13 -25.13 70.25
CA ILE A 190 12.51 -23.84 69.65
C ILE A 190 13.53 -24.05 68.53
N THR A 191 14.53 -24.90 68.77
CA THR A 191 15.57 -25.23 67.79
C THR A 191 14.97 -25.91 66.55
N GLU A 192 14.11 -26.91 66.75
CA GLU A 192 13.40 -27.58 65.68
C GLU A 192 12.48 -26.64 64.88
N ALA A 193 11.77 -25.74 65.56
CA ALA A 193 10.91 -24.76 64.89
C ALA A 193 11.71 -23.79 64.02
N CYS A 194 12.83 -23.28 64.53
CA CYS A 194 13.73 -22.41 63.76
C CYS A 194 14.32 -23.16 62.56
N GLN A 195 14.75 -24.42 62.74
CA GLN A 195 15.30 -25.23 61.66
C GLN A 195 14.28 -25.48 60.55
N ARG A 196 13.03 -25.88 60.90
CA ARG A 196 11.95 -26.08 59.92
C ARG A 196 11.64 -24.79 59.16
N PHE A 197 11.55 -23.66 59.86
CA PHE A 197 11.28 -22.38 59.21
C PHE A 197 12.40 -21.98 58.25
N MET A 198 13.67 -22.16 58.63
CA MET A 198 14.81 -21.90 57.75
C MET A 198 14.80 -22.76 56.48
N GLU A 199 14.42 -24.03 56.61
CA GLU A 199 14.25 -24.93 55.47
C GLU A 199 13.09 -24.49 54.55
N GLU A 200 11.95 -24.10 55.12
CA GLU A 200 10.80 -23.56 54.37
C GLU A 200 11.18 -22.26 53.65
N LEU A 201 11.82 -21.31 54.34
CA LEU A 201 12.29 -20.06 53.76
C LEU A 201 13.27 -20.30 52.60
N SER A 202 14.20 -21.24 52.75
CA SER A 202 15.13 -21.61 51.67
C SER A 202 14.41 -22.21 50.46
N ARG A 203 13.36 -23.01 50.67
CA ARG A 203 12.53 -23.55 49.58
C ARG A 203 11.76 -22.45 48.89
N ASP A 204 11.13 -21.55 49.64
CA ASP A 204 10.36 -20.43 49.11
C ASP A 204 11.24 -19.49 48.29
N ILE A 205 12.43 -19.14 48.77
CA ILE A 205 13.39 -18.33 48.01
C ILE A 205 13.84 -19.04 46.73
N SER A 206 14.02 -20.37 46.77
CA SER A 206 14.31 -21.15 45.57
C SER A 206 13.16 -21.07 44.54
N LEU A 207 11.91 -21.17 44.99
CA LEU A 207 10.72 -21.00 44.15
C LEU A 207 10.61 -19.59 43.57
N ILE A 208 10.93 -18.56 44.36
CA ILE A 208 11.01 -17.17 43.91
C ILE A 208 12.07 -17.04 42.81
N ASN A 209 13.26 -17.62 42.99
CA ASN A 209 14.33 -17.59 41.99
C ASN A 209 13.94 -18.29 40.68
N GLN A 210 13.23 -19.42 40.76
CA GLN A 210 12.71 -20.12 39.59
C GLN A 210 11.64 -19.27 38.88
N SER A 211 10.71 -18.67 39.64
CA SER A 211 9.65 -17.82 39.11
C SER A 211 10.23 -16.57 38.42
N ILE A 212 11.22 -15.93 39.03
CA ILE A 212 11.96 -14.80 38.44
C ILE A 212 12.60 -15.23 37.11
N SER A 213 13.23 -16.41 37.07
CA SER A 213 13.86 -16.92 35.86
C SER A 213 12.83 -17.18 34.75
N SER A 214 11.68 -17.76 35.09
CA SER A 214 10.58 -18.00 34.15
C SER A 214 9.96 -16.71 33.60
N ILE A 215 9.72 -15.71 34.46
CA ILE A 215 9.20 -14.39 34.05
C ILE A 215 10.21 -13.70 33.13
N THR A 216 11.49 -13.77 33.47
CA THR A 216 12.56 -13.18 32.66
C THR A 216 12.63 -13.88 31.30
N GLU A 217 12.64 -15.20 31.27
CA GLU A 217 12.68 -15.97 30.01
C GLU A 217 11.44 -15.69 29.14
N SER A 218 10.26 -15.59 29.75
CA SER A 218 9.02 -15.23 29.04
C SER A 218 9.07 -13.81 28.50
N GLY A 219 9.59 -12.86 29.28
CA GLY A 219 9.78 -11.47 28.86
C GLY A 219 10.81 -11.33 27.73
N VAL A 220 11.93 -12.06 27.81
CA VAL A 220 12.94 -12.13 26.75
C VAL A 220 12.35 -12.77 25.50
N LYS A 221 11.63 -13.88 25.60
CA LYS A 221 10.95 -14.50 24.44
C LYS A 221 9.92 -13.57 23.82
N PHE A 222 9.15 -12.83 24.62
CA PHE A 222 8.22 -11.82 24.11
C PHE A 222 8.97 -10.74 23.32
N VAL A 223 10.08 -10.23 23.87
CA VAL A 223 10.98 -9.30 23.19
C VAL A 223 11.53 -9.89 21.89
N GLU A 224 12.09 -11.09 21.93
CA GLU A 224 12.67 -11.79 20.76
C GLU A 224 11.63 -12.07 19.68
N GLN A 225 10.45 -12.55 20.04
CA GLN A 225 9.35 -12.79 19.09
C GLN A 225 8.91 -11.49 18.43
N HIS A 226 8.84 -10.40 19.19
CA HIS A 226 8.47 -9.10 18.64
C HIS A 226 9.56 -8.56 17.71
N LEU A 227 10.84 -8.72 18.06
CA LEU A 227 11.98 -8.39 17.20
C LEU A 227 12.00 -9.24 15.91
N ALA A 228 11.70 -10.54 16.02
CA ALA A 228 11.67 -11.45 14.88
C ALA A 228 10.51 -11.11 13.92
N GLN A 229 9.30 -10.86 14.44
CA GLN A 229 8.18 -10.35 13.63
C GLN A 229 8.54 -9.04 12.94
N PHE A 230 9.32 -8.17 13.60
CA PHE A 230 9.86 -6.95 13.00
C PHE A 230 10.85 -7.20 11.87
N ASN A 231 11.75 -8.17 12.00
CA ASN A 231 12.71 -8.53 10.95
C ASN A 231 12.01 -9.14 9.71
N HIS A 232 10.90 -9.84 9.89
CA HIS A 232 10.09 -10.38 8.79
C HIS A 232 9.15 -9.35 8.15
N ALA A 233 8.73 -8.32 8.89
CA ALA A 233 7.96 -7.18 8.37
C ALA A 233 8.84 -6.13 7.67
N GLY A 234 10.17 -6.26 7.77
CA GLY A 234 11.11 -5.49 6.99
C GLY A 234 11.03 -5.90 5.52
N ILE A 235 10.51 -5.00 4.69
CA ILE A 235 10.73 -4.99 3.24
C ILE A 235 12.23 -5.25 3.01
N THR A 236 12.55 -6.38 2.40
CA THR A 236 13.94 -6.67 2.01
C THR A 236 14.39 -5.61 1.02
N PRO A 237 15.68 -5.22 1.01
CA PRO A 237 16.23 -4.28 0.02
C PRO A 237 16.06 -4.71 -1.46
N ASP A 238 15.48 -5.88 -1.72
CA ASP A 238 15.19 -6.41 -3.04
C ASP A 238 13.83 -5.98 -3.61
N ASP A 239 12.86 -5.57 -2.79
CA ASP A 239 11.57 -5.06 -3.31
C ASP A 239 11.71 -3.67 -3.95
N VAL A 240 12.76 -2.91 -3.56
CA VAL A 240 13.11 -1.62 -4.17
C VAL A 240 13.91 -1.81 -5.47
N LYS A 241 14.50 -2.99 -5.71
CA LYS A 241 15.26 -3.27 -6.94
C LYS A 241 14.40 -3.79 -8.10
N GLN A 242 13.15 -4.17 -7.86
CA GLN A 242 12.22 -4.59 -8.94
C GLN A 242 11.50 -3.41 -9.63
N ILE A 243 11.82 -2.16 -9.26
CA ILE A 243 11.25 -0.93 -9.87
C ILE A 243 12.32 -0.18 -10.69
N LYS A 244 13.32 -0.90 -11.23
CA LYS A 244 14.26 -0.34 -12.23
C LYS A 244 14.08 -0.99 -13.58
#